data_AF-A0A1Q6WTU5-F1
#
_entry.id   AF-A0A1Q6WTU5-F1
#
_cell.length_a   1.000
_cell.length_b   1.000
_cell.length_c   1.000
_cell.angle_alpha   90.00
_cell.angle_beta   90.00
_cell.angle_gamma   90.00
#
_symmetry.space_group_name_H-M   'P 1'
#
loop_
_entity.id
_entity.type
_entity.pdbx_description
1 polymer ?
#
loop_
_entity_poly.entity_id
_entity_poly.type
_entity_poly.pdbx_seq_one_letter_code
_entity_poly.pdbx_strand_id
1 'polypeptide(L)'
;MKRAAIIVLDGVGIGPAPDTAAYGDAGSDTLGNVARAVGGLRLPNLERLGLGWCRPIAGLAPGVSRSDPGRGPGAGPAAAYGIAFPQSQGKDSTTGHWEICGVLLERPFRTYPNGFPTSLLDEFAGRTGRGWLGNKAASGTAIIAELGEAHQRTGKWIVYTSADSVFQVAAHEETVPLAELYRACGIARDMLVGEHAVSRVIARPFTGTPGSYRRTAQRKDFSLEPVGTTLLDRLAAAGVPRVGIGKVDDLFAGRNIASEHTPTNGDAYRLIERALADTGTGFIFVNVIEFDQTWGHRNDVPGFHEGLKELDAWIPRLEDRVRGDDLIIITADHGNDPTTPSTDHSREAVPILALGPRVRPRALGERRSFADMGATVAEYFGVAPLAAGTSFLGEIRA
;
A
#
# COMPACT_ATOMS: atom_id res chain seq x y z
N MET A 1 -12.74 0.32 25.95
CA MET A 1 -12.38 -0.25 24.63
C MET A 1 -11.32 0.65 24.03
N LYS A 2 -10.17 0.10 23.62
CA LYS A 2 -8.99 0.86 23.23
C LYS A 2 -8.47 0.33 21.88
N ARG A 3 -8.92 0.93 20.78
CA ARG A 3 -8.57 0.49 19.43
C ARG A 3 -7.84 1.59 18.69
N ALA A 4 -6.85 1.22 17.90
CA ALA A 4 -6.28 2.11 16.91
C ALA A 4 -6.42 1.49 15.53
N ALA A 5 -6.68 2.30 14.52
CA ALA A 5 -6.63 1.87 13.13
C ALA A 5 -5.75 2.79 12.30
N ILE A 6 -4.93 2.21 11.43
CA ILE A 6 -4.31 2.93 10.32
C ILE A 6 -4.94 2.40 9.04
N ILE A 7 -5.62 3.28 8.32
CA ILE A 7 -6.29 3.01 7.05
C ILE A 7 -5.45 3.65 5.95
N VAL A 8 -4.71 2.82 5.22
CA VAL A 8 -3.87 3.24 4.10
C VAL A 8 -4.68 3.15 2.81
N LEU A 9 -4.95 4.30 2.20
CA LEU A 9 -5.53 4.45 0.88
C LEU A 9 -4.38 4.38 -0.14
N ASP A 10 -4.13 3.18 -0.67
CA ASP A 10 -2.93 2.87 -1.44
C ASP A 10 -2.79 3.79 -2.66
N GLY A 11 -1.65 4.47 -2.79
CA GLY A 11 -1.40 5.40 -3.90
C GLY A 11 -2.16 6.74 -3.86
N VAL A 12 -2.92 7.08 -2.81
CA VAL A 12 -3.65 8.37 -2.71
C VAL A 12 -2.74 9.50 -2.19
N GLY A 13 -1.76 9.88 -3.00
CA GLY A 13 -0.83 10.99 -2.74
C GLY A 13 -1.51 12.38 -2.74
N ILE A 14 -0.89 13.34 -2.06
CA ILE A 14 -1.39 14.73 -1.94
C ILE A 14 -0.35 15.75 -2.42
N GLY A 15 0.33 15.46 -3.53
CA GLY A 15 1.28 16.40 -4.12
C GLY A 15 2.74 16.10 -3.79
N PRO A 16 3.67 16.88 -4.37
CA PRO A 16 5.09 16.56 -4.35
C PRO A 16 5.67 16.52 -2.92
N ALA A 17 6.60 15.60 -2.74
CA ALA A 17 7.58 15.58 -1.66
C ALA A 17 8.82 16.45 -2.03
N PRO A 18 9.69 16.81 -1.08
CA PRO A 18 10.86 17.63 -1.38
C PRO A 18 11.82 17.02 -2.42
N ASP A 19 11.85 15.70 -2.52
CA ASP A 19 12.75 14.92 -3.38
C ASP A 19 12.08 14.38 -4.65
N THR A 20 10.83 14.74 -4.95
CA THR A 20 10.05 14.24 -6.10
C THR A 20 10.82 14.26 -7.43
N ALA A 21 11.57 15.32 -7.71
CA ALA A 21 12.33 15.45 -8.96
C ALA A 21 13.46 14.40 -9.09
N ALA A 22 14.07 13.96 -7.99
CA ALA A 22 15.12 12.94 -7.99
C ALA A 22 14.60 11.56 -8.42
N TYR A 23 13.28 11.33 -8.32
CA TYR A 23 12.60 10.11 -8.74
C TYR A 23 12.05 10.20 -10.17
N GLY A 24 12.24 11.33 -10.87
CA GLY A 24 11.67 11.55 -12.19
C GLY A 24 10.17 11.88 -12.17
N ASP A 25 9.61 12.14 -10.99
CA ASP A 25 8.16 12.31 -10.77
C ASP A 25 7.74 13.79 -10.76
N ALA A 26 8.52 14.67 -11.40
CA ALA A 26 8.25 16.10 -11.40
C ALA A 26 6.87 16.40 -12.04
N GLY A 27 5.99 17.05 -11.28
CA GLY A 27 4.61 17.35 -11.69
C GLY A 27 3.56 16.38 -11.15
N SER A 28 3.96 15.28 -10.52
CA SER A 28 3.03 14.38 -9.83
C SER A 28 2.38 15.06 -8.62
N ASP A 29 1.07 14.92 -8.56
CA ASP A 29 0.18 15.44 -7.53
C ASP A 29 -1.14 14.69 -7.64
N THR A 30 -1.22 13.48 -7.10
CA THR A 30 -2.31 12.54 -7.34
C THR A 30 -3.69 13.18 -7.08
N LEU A 31 -3.96 13.62 -5.85
CA LEU A 31 -5.24 14.24 -5.51
C LEU A 31 -5.46 15.57 -6.24
N GLY A 32 -4.45 16.42 -6.37
CA GLY A 32 -4.61 17.74 -6.99
C GLY A 32 -4.76 17.68 -8.51
N ASN A 33 -4.07 16.76 -9.19
CA ASN A 33 -4.20 16.51 -10.63
C ASN A 33 -5.55 15.85 -10.94
N VAL A 34 -5.98 14.84 -10.17
CA VAL A 34 -7.32 14.24 -10.33
C VAL A 34 -8.38 15.32 -10.15
N ALA A 35 -8.27 16.15 -9.12
CA ALA A 35 -9.18 17.27 -8.89
C ALA A 35 -9.24 18.23 -10.08
N ARG A 36 -8.09 18.63 -10.63
CA ARG A 36 -8.02 19.51 -11.80
C ARG A 36 -8.61 18.85 -13.05
N ALA A 37 -8.34 17.57 -13.28
CA ALA A 37 -8.83 16.83 -14.44
C ALA A 37 -10.36 16.69 -14.46
N VAL A 38 -11.00 16.56 -13.29
CA VAL A 38 -12.47 16.41 -13.18
C VAL A 38 -13.22 17.72 -12.94
N GLY A 39 -12.53 18.87 -12.98
CA GLY A 39 -13.14 20.20 -12.77
C GLY A 39 -13.45 20.54 -11.31
N GLY A 40 -12.77 19.88 -10.37
CA GLY A 40 -12.89 20.02 -8.92
C GLY A 40 -13.57 18.83 -8.27
N LEU A 41 -13.02 18.37 -7.14
CA LEU A 41 -13.60 17.30 -6.33
C LEU A 41 -14.84 17.79 -5.56
N ARG A 42 -15.77 16.89 -5.31
CA ARG A 42 -16.92 17.12 -4.42
C ARG A 42 -17.00 15.98 -3.41
N LEU A 43 -16.27 16.15 -2.30
CA LEU A 43 -16.11 15.14 -1.27
C LEU A 43 -16.49 15.76 0.10
N PRO A 44 -17.78 15.99 0.37
CA PRO A 44 -18.24 16.76 1.52
C PRO A 44 -17.78 16.19 2.87
N ASN A 45 -17.65 14.86 3.00
CA ASN A 45 -17.23 14.25 4.26
C ASN A 45 -15.72 14.38 4.47
N LEU A 46 -14.91 14.13 3.44
CA LEU A 46 -13.45 14.33 3.48
C LEU A 46 -13.08 15.82 3.60
N GLU A 47 -13.84 16.71 2.97
CA GLU A 47 -13.75 18.16 3.16
C GLU A 47 -14.00 18.53 4.63
N ARG A 48 -15.08 18.01 5.23
CA ARG A 48 -15.39 18.22 6.65
C ARG A 48 -14.31 17.66 7.57
N LEU A 49 -13.75 16.49 7.26
CA LEU A 49 -12.64 15.92 8.06
C LEU A 49 -11.38 16.79 7.97
N GLY A 50 -11.13 17.43 6.83
CA GLY A 50 -10.04 18.39 6.68
C GLY A 50 -9.10 18.10 5.51
N LEU A 51 -9.49 17.29 4.51
CA LEU A 51 -8.62 16.92 3.40
C LEU A 51 -8.10 18.15 2.64
N GLY A 52 -8.98 19.11 2.32
CA GLY A 52 -8.58 20.38 1.68
C GLY A 52 -7.74 21.31 2.55
N TRP A 53 -7.62 21.02 3.86
CA TRP A 53 -6.74 21.73 4.78
C TRP A 53 -5.34 21.12 4.87
N CYS A 54 -5.17 19.88 4.41
CA CYS A 54 -3.85 19.25 4.34
C CYS A 54 -3.01 19.98 3.29
N ARG A 55 -3.57 20.17 2.09
CA ARG A 55 -3.05 21.03 1.00
C ARG A 55 -4.22 21.53 0.14
N PRO A 56 -4.05 22.65 -0.60
CA PRO A 56 -5.07 23.15 -1.52
C PRO A 56 -5.43 22.11 -2.60
N ILE A 57 -6.70 21.72 -2.67
CA ILE A 57 -7.23 20.79 -3.68
C ILE A 57 -8.44 21.44 -4.35
N ALA A 58 -8.49 21.44 -5.68
CA ALA A 58 -9.60 22.06 -6.42
C ALA A 58 -10.94 21.40 -6.03
N GLY A 59 -11.93 22.21 -5.65
CA GLY A 59 -13.26 21.74 -5.25
C GLY A 59 -13.41 21.40 -3.76
N LEU A 60 -12.31 21.34 -2.99
CA LEU A 60 -12.36 21.22 -1.53
C LEU A 60 -11.99 22.56 -0.90
N ALA A 61 -12.96 23.30 -0.38
CA ALA A 61 -12.73 24.65 0.14
C ALA A 61 -12.30 24.60 1.61
N PRO A 62 -11.12 25.15 1.98
CA PRO A 62 -10.80 25.40 3.37
C PRO A 62 -11.75 26.48 3.92
N GLY A 63 -12.79 26.08 4.65
CA GLY A 63 -13.59 27.01 5.46
C GLY A 63 -15.09 27.14 5.15
N VAL A 64 -15.69 26.26 4.33
CA VAL A 64 -17.16 26.28 4.16
C VAL A 64 -17.74 24.87 4.16
N SER A 65 -17.74 24.19 5.31
CA SER A 65 -18.72 23.11 5.49
C SER A 65 -20.11 23.75 5.49
N ARG A 66 -20.81 23.68 4.35
CA ARG A 66 -22.08 24.40 4.12
C ARG A 66 -23.28 23.84 4.89
N SER A 67 -23.13 22.73 5.60
CA SER A 67 -24.24 22.11 6.31
C SER A 67 -23.74 20.92 7.13
N ASP A 68 -23.24 21.15 8.32
CA ASP A 68 -23.15 20.11 9.35
C ASP A 68 -24.22 20.41 10.41
N PRO A 69 -25.30 19.60 10.53
CA PRO A 69 -26.33 19.81 11.54
C PRO A 69 -25.71 19.73 12.95
N GLY A 70 -25.48 20.89 13.56
CA GLY A 70 -24.91 21.01 14.90
C GLY A 70 -23.51 21.65 14.96
N ARG A 71 -22.83 21.85 13.82
CA ARG A 71 -21.64 22.73 13.77
C ARG A 71 -22.01 24.03 13.08
N GLY A 72 -21.76 25.15 13.76
CA GLY A 72 -22.08 26.48 13.23
C GLY A 72 -21.38 26.79 11.89
N PRO A 73 -21.91 27.74 11.10
CA PRO A 73 -21.24 28.17 9.87
C PRO A 73 -19.80 28.62 10.15
N GLY A 74 -18.86 28.17 9.32
CA GLY A 74 -17.43 28.45 9.50
C GLY A 74 -16.71 27.52 10.48
N ALA A 75 -17.33 26.39 10.87
CA ALA A 75 -16.64 25.37 11.65
C ALA A 75 -15.40 24.85 10.90
N GLY A 76 -14.26 24.85 11.59
CA GLY A 76 -13.02 24.25 11.11
C GLY A 76 -13.11 22.72 10.96
N PRO A 77 -12.01 22.07 10.54
CA PRO A 77 -12.00 20.63 10.27
C PRO A 77 -12.45 19.79 11.48
N ALA A 78 -13.00 18.62 11.20
CA ALA A 78 -13.49 17.69 12.21
C ALA A 78 -12.44 16.68 12.69
N ALA A 79 -11.35 16.49 11.95
CA ALA A 79 -10.21 15.67 12.33
C ALA A 79 -8.98 16.53 12.65
N ALA A 80 -7.98 15.93 13.28
CA ALA A 80 -6.62 16.44 13.16
C ALA A 80 -6.09 16.14 11.75
N TYR A 81 -5.37 17.08 11.15
CA TYR A 81 -5.07 17.05 9.72
C TYR A 81 -3.65 17.53 9.42
N GLY A 82 -3.04 16.98 8.39
CA GLY A 82 -1.71 17.40 7.92
C GLY A 82 -1.24 16.54 6.77
N ILE A 83 0.06 16.59 6.51
CA ILE A 83 0.71 15.70 5.54
C ILE A 83 1.91 15.03 6.19
N ALA A 84 2.32 13.90 5.65
CA ALA A 84 3.63 13.33 5.92
C ALA A 84 4.45 13.20 4.64
N PHE A 85 5.75 13.40 4.76
CA PHE A 85 6.71 13.13 3.69
C PHE A 85 7.31 11.73 3.85
N PRO A 86 7.63 11.05 2.74
CA PRO A 86 8.40 9.83 2.79
C PRO A 86 9.86 10.14 3.17
N GLN A 87 10.43 9.36 4.08
CA GLN A 87 11.84 9.46 4.47
C GLN A 87 12.69 8.34 3.85
N SER A 88 12.11 7.16 3.64
CA SER A 88 12.77 6.01 3.01
C SER A 88 13.03 6.27 1.54
N GLN A 89 14.07 5.63 0.98
CA GLN A 89 14.51 5.87 -0.39
C GLN A 89 13.68 5.13 -1.47
N GLY A 90 12.72 4.28 -1.08
CA GLY A 90 11.76 3.64 -2.01
C GLY A 90 10.43 4.39 -2.10
N LYS A 91 9.69 4.16 -3.20
CA LYS A 91 8.33 4.69 -3.43
C LYS A 91 7.29 3.59 -3.69
N ASP A 92 7.66 2.33 -3.43
CA ASP A 92 6.76 1.18 -3.52
C ASP A 92 5.97 0.97 -2.22
N SER A 93 4.85 0.24 -2.30
CA SER A 93 3.95 0.04 -1.16
C SER A 93 4.61 -0.67 0.02
N THR A 94 5.60 -1.54 -0.22
CA THR A 94 6.33 -2.22 0.89
C THR A 94 7.14 -1.20 1.67
N THR A 95 7.89 -0.34 0.97
CA THR A 95 8.64 0.75 1.60
C THR A 95 7.73 1.67 2.41
N GLY A 96 6.63 2.14 1.82
CA GLY A 96 5.72 3.07 2.49
C GLY A 96 5.09 2.47 3.75
N HIS A 97 4.61 1.23 3.69
CA HIS A 97 4.02 0.54 4.84
C HIS A 97 5.05 0.21 5.93
N TRP A 98 6.27 -0.18 5.55
CA TRP A 98 7.35 -0.40 6.50
C TRP A 98 7.73 0.88 7.24
N GLU A 99 7.78 2.00 6.51
CA GLU A 99 8.02 3.31 7.11
C GLU A 99 6.89 3.68 8.08
N ILE A 100 5.62 3.52 7.70
CA ILE A 100 4.48 3.70 8.61
C ILE A 100 4.69 2.90 9.90
N CYS A 101 5.25 1.69 9.81
CA CYS A 101 5.54 0.83 10.95
C CYS A 101 6.93 1.06 11.60
N GLY A 102 7.62 2.15 11.27
CA GLY A 102 8.85 2.59 11.93
C GLY A 102 10.15 2.02 11.38
N VAL A 103 10.14 1.42 10.18
CA VAL A 103 11.32 0.88 9.50
C VAL A 103 11.66 1.76 8.30
N LEU A 104 12.83 2.42 8.36
CA LEU A 104 13.33 3.24 7.25
C LEU A 104 14.26 2.45 6.35
N LEU A 105 14.07 2.59 5.04
CA LEU A 105 14.97 2.01 4.05
C LEU A 105 15.94 3.07 3.50
N GLU A 106 17.24 2.84 3.69
CA GLU A 106 18.30 3.69 3.14
C GLU A 106 18.49 3.52 1.63
N ARG A 107 17.90 2.48 1.03
CA ARG A 107 17.97 2.19 -0.40
C ARG A 107 16.61 1.67 -0.89
N PRO A 108 16.16 2.06 -2.09
CA PRO A 108 14.96 1.47 -2.68
C PRO A 108 15.17 -0.02 -2.97
N PHE A 109 14.08 -0.78 -3.07
CA PHE A 109 14.15 -2.13 -3.62
C PHE A 109 14.62 -2.10 -5.08
N ARG A 110 15.42 -3.08 -5.47
CA ARG A 110 16.03 -3.12 -6.80
C ARG A 110 15.00 -3.50 -7.87
N THR A 111 14.90 -2.71 -8.92
CA THR A 111 14.14 -3.06 -10.13
C THR A 111 15.08 -3.59 -11.22
N TYR A 112 14.50 -4.31 -12.20
CA TYR A 112 15.25 -4.98 -13.27
C TYR A 112 14.63 -4.71 -14.65
N PRO A 113 14.54 -3.45 -15.12
CA PRO A 113 13.85 -3.11 -16.38
C PRO A 113 14.41 -3.86 -17.61
N ASN A 114 15.70 -4.19 -17.58
CA ASN A 114 16.40 -4.93 -18.64
C ASN A 114 16.59 -6.42 -18.31
N GLY A 115 15.82 -6.95 -17.36
CA GLY A 115 16.00 -8.32 -16.85
C GLY A 115 17.05 -8.43 -15.75
N PHE A 116 17.05 -9.60 -15.11
CA PHE A 116 18.00 -10.02 -14.09
C PHE A 116 19.37 -10.34 -14.69
N PRO A 117 20.47 -10.16 -13.93
CA PRO A 117 21.78 -10.65 -14.32
C PRO A 117 21.74 -12.13 -14.66
N THR A 118 22.37 -12.53 -15.77
CA THR A 118 22.41 -13.94 -16.19
C THR A 118 23.01 -14.85 -15.11
N SER A 119 24.01 -14.40 -14.37
CA SER A 119 24.58 -15.13 -13.24
C SER A 119 23.54 -15.51 -12.17
N LEU A 120 22.62 -14.61 -11.87
CA LEU A 120 21.54 -14.83 -10.91
C LEU A 120 20.54 -15.87 -11.42
N LEU A 121 20.23 -15.83 -12.73
CA LEU A 121 19.34 -16.80 -13.35
C LEU A 121 19.98 -18.18 -13.54
N ASP A 122 21.28 -18.23 -13.81
CA ASP A 122 22.03 -19.49 -13.92
C ASP A 122 22.16 -20.16 -12.56
N GLU A 123 22.37 -19.38 -11.49
CA GLU A 123 22.29 -19.90 -10.13
C GLU A 123 20.89 -20.43 -9.81
N PHE A 124 19.83 -19.70 -10.17
CA PHE A 124 18.44 -20.12 -9.95
C PHE A 124 18.14 -21.42 -10.69
N ALA A 125 18.58 -21.52 -11.95
CA ALA A 125 18.46 -22.72 -12.74
C ALA A 125 19.23 -23.90 -12.14
N GLY A 126 20.45 -23.66 -11.65
CA GLY A 126 21.28 -24.68 -10.99
C GLY A 126 20.63 -25.21 -9.71
N ARG A 127 20.09 -24.34 -8.86
CA ARG A 127 19.44 -24.74 -7.60
C ARG A 127 18.08 -25.41 -7.80
N THR A 128 17.37 -25.08 -8.88
CA THR A 128 16.03 -25.66 -9.17
C THR A 128 16.06 -26.85 -10.12
N GLY A 129 17.19 -27.12 -10.79
CA GLY A 129 17.35 -28.22 -11.73
C GLY A 129 16.66 -28.01 -13.09
N ARG A 130 16.21 -26.79 -13.40
CA ARG A 130 15.57 -26.44 -14.68
C ARG A 130 16.15 -25.16 -15.23
N GLY A 131 16.37 -25.10 -16.54
CA GLY A 131 16.77 -23.86 -17.20
C GLY A 131 15.68 -22.78 -17.14
N TRP A 132 15.98 -21.59 -17.66
CA TRP A 132 15.07 -20.45 -17.69
C TRP A 132 14.78 -19.95 -19.12
N LEU A 133 13.67 -19.23 -19.27
CA LEU A 133 13.18 -18.53 -20.46
C LEU A 133 12.75 -17.11 -20.06
N GLY A 134 12.76 -16.16 -21.00
CA GLY A 134 12.25 -14.80 -20.80
C GLY A 134 13.31 -13.80 -20.38
N ASN A 135 13.43 -13.55 -19.08
CA ASN A 135 14.31 -12.55 -18.48
C ASN A 135 14.11 -11.12 -18.99
N LYS A 136 12.88 -10.60 -18.91
CA LYS A 136 12.55 -9.22 -19.31
C LYS A 136 11.39 -8.67 -18.49
N ALA A 137 11.23 -7.35 -18.50
CA ALA A 137 10.01 -6.72 -18.02
C ALA A 137 8.85 -7.04 -18.98
N ALA A 138 7.77 -7.62 -18.48
CA ALA A 138 6.62 -8.00 -19.31
C ALA A 138 5.34 -8.15 -18.48
N SER A 139 4.18 -8.00 -19.13
CA SER A 139 2.92 -8.41 -18.51
C SER A 139 2.86 -9.94 -18.43
N GLY A 140 2.25 -10.46 -17.35
CA GLY A 140 2.11 -11.91 -17.16
C GLY A 140 1.34 -12.60 -18.29
N THR A 141 0.35 -11.92 -18.88
CA THR A 141 -0.40 -12.44 -20.02
C THR A 141 0.48 -12.51 -21.27
N ALA A 142 1.25 -11.46 -21.57
CA ALA A 142 2.09 -11.40 -22.76
C ALA A 142 3.23 -12.43 -22.70
N ILE A 143 3.93 -12.53 -21.57
CA ILE A 143 5.07 -13.44 -21.44
C ILE A 143 4.65 -14.92 -21.48
N ILE A 144 3.48 -15.25 -20.95
CA ILE A 144 2.92 -16.61 -21.01
C ILE A 144 2.45 -16.93 -22.44
N ALA A 145 1.80 -15.98 -23.13
CA ALA A 145 1.41 -16.17 -24.53
C ALA A 145 2.64 -16.40 -25.43
N GLU A 146 3.73 -15.67 -25.18
CA GLU A 146 4.98 -15.78 -25.94
C GLU A 146 5.76 -17.07 -25.65
N LEU A 147 5.89 -17.45 -24.37
CA LEU A 147 6.85 -18.49 -23.95
C LEU A 147 6.19 -19.77 -23.43
N GLY A 148 4.86 -19.81 -23.31
CA GLY A 148 4.14 -20.95 -22.72
C GLY A 148 4.36 -22.26 -23.48
N GLU A 149 4.35 -22.25 -24.81
CA GLU A 149 4.62 -23.45 -25.63
C GLU A 149 6.06 -23.94 -25.47
N ALA A 150 7.04 -23.02 -25.46
CA ALA A 150 8.43 -23.37 -25.22
C ALA A 150 8.65 -23.93 -23.80
N HIS A 151 7.95 -23.38 -22.81
CA HIS A 151 7.92 -23.90 -21.45
C HIS A 151 7.36 -25.32 -21.41
N GLN A 152 6.18 -25.58 -21.98
CA GLN A 152 5.56 -26.90 -21.98
C GLN A 152 6.46 -27.96 -22.66
N ARG A 153 7.16 -27.60 -23.73
CA ARG A 153 8.09 -28.49 -24.44
C ARG A 153 9.38 -28.80 -23.68
N THR A 154 9.88 -27.85 -22.89
CA THR A 154 11.24 -27.95 -22.30
C THR A 154 11.23 -28.13 -20.79
N GLY A 155 10.13 -27.80 -20.12
CA GLY A 155 10.03 -27.73 -18.67
C GLY A 155 10.85 -26.60 -18.03
N LYS A 156 11.41 -25.66 -18.81
CA LYS A 156 12.20 -24.51 -18.30
C LYS A 156 11.31 -23.46 -17.66
N TRP A 157 11.73 -22.83 -16.57
CA TRP A 157 10.99 -21.75 -15.92
C TRP A 157 10.80 -20.55 -16.85
N ILE A 158 9.61 -19.95 -16.89
CA ILE A 158 9.44 -18.61 -17.46
C ILE A 158 9.74 -17.62 -16.34
N VAL A 159 10.85 -16.89 -16.44
CA VAL A 159 11.26 -15.88 -15.46
C VAL A 159 11.08 -14.49 -16.06
N TYR A 160 10.44 -13.57 -15.34
CA TYR A 160 10.21 -12.21 -15.79
C TYR A 160 10.02 -11.23 -14.61
N THR A 161 9.96 -9.94 -14.90
CA THR A 161 9.74 -8.85 -13.92
C THR A 161 8.67 -7.88 -14.41
N SER A 162 8.27 -6.92 -13.56
CA SER A 162 7.47 -5.74 -13.93
C SER A 162 8.29 -4.46 -13.74
N ALA A 163 7.61 -3.32 -13.77
CA ALA A 163 8.17 -2.03 -13.32
C ALA A 163 8.55 -2.08 -11.83
N ASP A 164 7.78 -2.84 -11.04
CA ASP A 164 8.04 -3.06 -9.61
C ASP A 164 9.25 -3.96 -9.37
N SER A 165 9.72 -3.93 -8.12
CA SER A 165 10.76 -4.81 -7.63
C SER A 165 10.25 -6.24 -7.38
N VAL A 166 10.05 -7.02 -8.45
CA VAL A 166 9.51 -8.39 -8.34
C VAL A 166 10.26 -9.40 -9.20
N PHE A 167 10.38 -10.63 -8.70
CA PHE A 167 10.86 -11.79 -9.47
C PHE A 167 9.71 -12.77 -9.69
N GLN A 168 9.24 -12.90 -10.93
CA GLN A 168 8.06 -13.70 -11.23
C GLN A 168 8.46 -14.99 -11.95
N VAL A 169 7.94 -16.11 -11.48
CA VAL A 169 8.17 -17.44 -12.07
C VAL A 169 6.83 -17.99 -12.55
N ALA A 170 6.67 -18.15 -13.87
CA ALA A 170 5.49 -18.77 -14.46
C ALA A 170 5.79 -20.21 -14.90
N ALA A 171 4.83 -21.09 -14.65
CA ALA A 171 4.89 -22.49 -15.07
C ALA A 171 3.48 -23.05 -15.33
N HIS A 172 3.37 -23.91 -16.34
CA HIS A 172 2.15 -24.60 -16.68
C HIS A 172 1.92 -25.74 -15.68
N GLU A 173 0.72 -25.80 -15.07
CA GLU A 173 0.46 -26.72 -13.95
C GLU A 173 0.62 -28.20 -14.31
N GLU A 174 0.37 -28.59 -15.57
CA GLU A 174 0.57 -29.97 -16.03
C GLU A 174 2.01 -30.28 -16.44
N THR A 175 2.85 -29.25 -16.67
CA THR A 175 4.26 -29.42 -17.04
C THR A 175 5.14 -29.43 -15.81
N VAL A 176 4.84 -28.55 -14.84
CA VAL A 176 5.55 -28.44 -13.58
C VAL A 176 4.53 -28.40 -12.44
N PRO A 177 4.54 -29.40 -11.53
CA PRO A 177 3.60 -29.42 -10.42
C PRO A 177 3.69 -28.14 -9.58
N LEU A 178 2.54 -27.68 -9.10
CA LEU A 178 2.43 -26.46 -8.30
C LEU A 178 3.37 -26.44 -7.08
N ALA A 179 3.52 -27.57 -6.39
CA ALA A 179 4.43 -27.71 -5.27
C ALA A 179 5.91 -27.49 -5.66
N GLU A 180 6.29 -27.86 -6.88
CA GLU A 180 7.64 -27.62 -7.40
C GLU A 180 7.84 -26.14 -7.76
N LEU A 181 6.84 -25.49 -8.37
CA LEU A 181 6.84 -24.05 -8.60
C LEU A 181 7.02 -23.27 -7.29
N TYR A 182 6.28 -23.64 -6.23
CA TYR A 182 6.41 -22.98 -4.93
C TYR A 182 7.78 -23.21 -4.29
N ARG A 183 8.37 -24.40 -4.40
CA ARG A 183 9.75 -24.65 -3.95
C ARG A 183 10.74 -23.79 -4.72
N ALA A 184 10.59 -23.66 -6.04
CA ALA A 184 11.44 -22.80 -6.86
C ALA A 184 11.32 -21.33 -6.43
N CYS A 185 10.12 -20.82 -6.18
CA CYS A 185 9.94 -19.47 -5.67
C CYS A 185 10.55 -19.26 -4.28
N GLY A 186 10.51 -20.26 -3.38
CA GLY A 186 11.22 -20.23 -2.11
C GLY A 186 12.74 -20.13 -2.29
N ILE A 187 13.30 -20.95 -3.19
CA ILE A 187 14.74 -20.88 -3.55
C ILE A 187 15.11 -19.50 -4.10
N ALA A 188 14.31 -18.96 -5.02
CA ALA A 188 14.53 -17.61 -5.54
C ALA A 188 14.46 -16.57 -4.42
N ARG A 189 13.54 -16.72 -3.46
CA ARG A 189 13.43 -15.78 -2.33
C ARG A 189 14.70 -15.75 -1.49
N ASP A 190 15.26 -16.92 -1.17
CA ASP A 190 16.50 -17.07 -0.40
C ASP A 190 17.72 -16.53 -1.15
N MET A 191 17.72 -16.60 -2.49
CA MET A 191 18.79 -16.07 -3.33
C MET A 191 18.73 -14.54 -3.49
N LEU A 192 17.53 -13.97 -3.57
CA LEU A 192 17.29 -12.57 -3.85
C LEU A 192 17.41 -11.75 -2.56
N VAL A 193 18.65 -11.59 -2.09
CA VAL A 193 19.03 -10.85 -0.87
C VAL A 193 20.09 -9.79 -1.17
N GLY A 194 20.37 -8.92 -0.18
CA GLY A 194 21.40 -7.89 -0.31
C GLY A 194 21.15 -6.95 -1.50
N GLU A 195 22.16 -6.78 -2.35
CA GLU A 195 22.02 -5.93 -3.54
C GLU A 195 21.03 -6.48 -4.58
N HIS A 196 20.67 -7.77 -4.51
CA HIS A 196 19.73 -8.41 -5.42
C HIS A 196 18.31 -8.52 -4.83
N ALA A 197 18.09 -7.98 -3.63
CA ALA A 197 16.80 -8.04 -2.97
C ALA A 197 15.71 -7.40 -3.82
N VAL A 198 14.71 -8.21 -4.14
CA VAL A 198 13.41 -7.76 -4.66
C VAL A 198 12.37 -7.76 -3.55
N SER A 199 11.36 -6.90 -3.63
CA SER A 199 10.31 -6.86 -2.60
C SER A 199 9.51 -8.17 -2.56
N ARG A 200 9.20 -8.77 -3.72
CA ARG A 200 8.46 -10.05 -3.80
C ARG A 200 8.98 -11.00 -4.87
N VAL A 201 8.96 -12.29 -4.55
CA VAL A 201 8.99 -13.37 -5.54
C VAL A 201 7.57 -13.88 -5.74
N ILE A 202 7.12 -14.08 -6.98
CA ILE A 202 5.72 -14.42 -7.28
C ILE A 202 5.63 -15.68 -8.12
N ALA A 203 4.95 -16.70 -7.60
CA ALA A 203 4.53 -17.87 -8.35
C ALA A 203 3.34 -17.51 -9.24
N ARG A 204 3.46 -17.80 -10.54
CA ARG A 204 2.48 -17.49 -11.59
C ARG A 204 2.07 -18.75 -12.34
N PRO A 205 1.35 -19.68 -11.69
CA PRO A 205 0.85 -20.85 -12.38
C PRO A 205 -0.16 -20.48 -13.47
N PHE A 206 -0.16 -21.26 -14.54
CA PHE A 206 -1.09 -21.12 -15.66
C PHE A 206 -1.53 -22.47 -16.22
N THR A 207 -2.67 -22.48 -16.89
CA THR A 207 -3.23 -23.64 -17.60
C THR A 207 -3.62 -23.28 -19.04
N GLY A 208 -4.02 -24.28 -19.81
CA GLY A 208 -4.53 -24.12 -21.18
C GLY A 208 -3.55 -24.62 -22.24
N THR A 209 -3.80 -24.26 -23.48
CA THR A 209 -3.04 -24.70 -24.65
C THR A 209 -2.39 -23.51 -25.36
N PRO A 210 -1.41 -23.74 -26.26
CA PRO A 210 -0.86 -22.66 -27.11
C PRO A 210 -1.96 -21.81 -27.75
N GLY A 211 -1.88 -20.48 -27.56
CA GLY A 211 -2.89 -19.52 -28.03
C GLY A 211 -4.08 -19.31 -27.08
N SER A 212 -4.22 -20.08 -25.99
CA SER A 212 -5.34 -19.96 -25.04
C SER A 212 -4.92 -20.16 -23.57
N TYR A 213 -3.71 -19.75 -23.20
CA TYR A 213 -3.26 -19.84 -21.81
C TYR A 213 -4.00 -18.89 -20.87
N ARG A 214 -4.20 -19.33 -19.62
CA ARG A 214 -4.81 -18.53 -18.55
C ARG A 214 -4.06 -18.71 -17.24
N ARG A 215 -3.77 -17.61 -16.56
CA ARG A 215 -3.24 -17.65 -15.18
C ARG A 215 -4.32 -18.21 -14.24
N THR A 216 -3.89 -18.97 -13.23
CA THR A 216 -4.80 -19.55 -12.24
C THR A 216 -4.85 -18.72 -10.97
N ALA A 217 -5.82 -19.03 -10.10
CA ALA A 217 -5.94 -18.43 -8.77
C ALA A 217 -4.86 -18.94 -7.78
N GLN A 218 -4.06 -19.96 -8.17
CA GLN A 218 -3.01 -20.56 -7.34
C GLN A 218 -1.73 -19.70 -7.24
N ARG A 219 -1.85 -18.41 -7.53
CA ARG A 219 -0.79 -17.43 -7.30
C ARG A 219 -0.34 -17.50 -5.84
N LYS A 220 0.97 -17.44 -5.62
CA LYS A 220 1.55 -17.29 -4.29
C LYS A 220 2.70 -16.29 -4.31
N ASP A 221 2.69 -15.37 -3.36
CA ASP A 221 3.72 -14.35 -3.20
C ASP A 221 4.64 -14.74 -2.04
N PHE A 222 5.93 -14.46 -2.20
CA PHE A 222 6.99 -14.70 -1.23
C PHE A 222 7.68 -13.35 -1.00
N SER A 223 7.15 -12.61 -0.03
CA SER A 223 7.61 -11.26 0.29
C SER A 223 8.88 -11.27 1.12
N LEU A 224 9.66 -10.21 1.01
CA LEU A 224 10.76 -9.97 1.92
C LEU A 224 10.20 -9.64 3.32
N GLU A 225 10.82 -10.15 4.37
CA GLU A 225 10.50 -9.74 5.74
C GLU A 225 11.05 -8.34 6.05
N PRO A 226 10.38 -7.56 6.91
CA PRO A 226 10.91 -6.29 7.43
C PRO A 226 12.32 -6.43 7.98
N VAL A 227 13.24 -5.58 7.51
CA VAL A 227 14.66 -5.57 7.90
C VAL A 227 14.91 -5.02 9.32
N GLY A 228 13.87 -4.56 10.01
CA GLY A 228 13.94 -3.98 11.35
C GLY A 228 12.77 -4.38 12.23
N THR A 229 12.79 -3.94 13.49
CA THR A 229 11.65 -4.10 14.41
C THR A 229 10.54 -3.13 14.01
N THR A 230 9.36 -3.66 13.74
CA THR A 230 8.17 -2.93 13.32
C THR A 230 7.25 -2.61 14.49
N LEU A 231 6.28 -1.71 14.27
CA LEU A 231 5.11 -1.55 15.15
C LEU A 231 4.41 -2.88 15.43
N LEU A 232 4.26 -3.74 14.41
CA LEU A 232 3.62 -5.04 14.56
C LEU A 232 4.37 -5.94 15.55
N ASP A 233 5.70 -5.92 15.52
CA ASP A 233 6.53 -6.65 16.48
C ASP A 233 6.35 -6.10 17.91
N ARG A 234 6.31 -4.77 18.08
CA ARG A 234 6.08 -4.13 19.39
C ARG A 234 4.73 -4.49 19.98
N LEU A 235 3.68 -4.44 19.15
CA LEU A 235 2.31 -4.78 19.55
C LEU A 235 2.20 -6.28 19.87
N ALA A 236 2.85 -7.14 19.09
CA ALA A 236 2.91 -8.58 19.36
C ALA A 236 3.59 -8.89 20.69
N ALA A 237 4.74 -8.28 20.97
CA ALA A 237 5.45 -8.45 22.24
C ALA A 237 4.63 -8.01 23.46
N ALA A 238 3.77 -6.99 23.29
CA ALA A 238 2.87 -6.50 24.32
C ALA A 238 1.52 -7.25 24.39
N GLY A 239 1.30 -8.27 23.56
CA GLY A 239 0.05 -9.02 23.52
C GLY A 239 -1.16 -8.23 23.00
N VAL A 240 -0.94 -7.11 22.31
CA VAL A 240 -2.02 -6.30 21.72
C VAL A 240 -2.56 -7.01 20.48
N PRO A 241 -3.85 -7.40 20.40
CA PRO A 241 -4.41 -8.04 19.21
C PRO A 241 -4.25 -7.19 17.96
N ARG A 242 -4.02 -7.84 16.81
CA ARG A 242 -3.79 -7.18 15.52
C ARG A 242 -4.70 -7.80 14.48
N VAL A 243 -5.41 -6.98 13.72
CA VAL A 243 -6.31 -7.39 12.64
C VAL A 243 -5.81 -6.76 11.34
N GLY A 244 -5.44 -7.60 10.37
CA GLY A 244 -5.08 -7.16 9.03
C GLY A 244 -6.27 -7.19 8.07
N ILE A 245 -6.38 -6.18 7.21
CA ILE A 245 -7.37 -6.10 6.13
C ILE A 245 -6.64 -5.68 4.85
N GLY A 246 -6.97 -6.31 3.73
CA GLY A 246 -6.26 -6.10 2.47
C GLY A 246 -4.93 -6.85 2.47
N LYS A 247 -3.88 -6.26 1.87
CA LYS A 247 -2.58 -6.93 1.65
C LYS A 247 -1.52 -6.62 2.72
N VAL A 248 -1.91 -6.17 3.91
CA VAL A 248 -0.93 -5.81 4.95
C VAL A 248 -0.15 -7.01 5.49
N ASP A 249 -0.62 -8.24 5.32
CA ASP A 249 0.18 -9.43 5.66
C ASP A 249 1.23 -9.72 4.58
N ASP A 250 0.86 -9.66 3.30
CA ASP A 250 1.79 -9.81 2.19
C ASP A 250 2.90 -8.75 2.26
N LEU A 251 2.59 -7.50 2.61
CA LEU A 251 3.57 -6.43 2.73
C LEU A 251 4.56 -6.63 3.88
N PHE A 252 4.25 -7.50 4.85
CA PHE A 252 5.09 -7.81 6.00
C PHE A 252 5.49 -9.30 6.05
N ALA A 253 5.31 -10.03 4.95
CA ALA A 253 5.56 -11.48 4.86
C ALA A 253 4.88 -12.30 5.97
N GLY A 254 3.69 -11.88 6.41
CA GLY A 254 2.94 -12.49 7.51
C GLY A 254 3.55 -12.27 8.90
N ARG A 255 4.62 -11.48 9.02
CA ARG A 255 5.30 -11.23 10.30
C ARG A 255 4.40 -10.47 11.24
N ASN A 256 3.95 -11.16 12.29
CA ASN A 256 3.10 -10.64 13.35
C ASN A 256 1.73 -10.10 12.90
N ILE A 257 1.28 -10.38 11.68
CA ILE A 257 -0.06 -9.99 11.21
C ILE A 257 -0.58 -11.00 10.17
N ALA A 258 -1.89 -11.21 10.18
CA ALA A 258 -2.62 -11.97 9.17
C ALA A 258 -3.79 -11.12 8.68
N SER A 259 -4.14 -11.25 7.40
CA SER A 259 -5.17 -10.41 6.79
C SER A 259 -6.26 -11.19 6.08
N GLU A 260 -7.46 -10.63 6.04
CA GLU A 260 -8.45 -10.98 5.04
C GLU A 260 -8.28 -10.07 3.82
N HIS A 261 -7.92 -10.67 2.67
CA HIS A 261 -7.64 -9.94 1.43
C HIS A 261 -8.92 -9.46 0.77
N THR A 262 -8.91 -8.23 0.26
CA THR A 262 -10.08 -7.58 -0.35
C THR A 262 -9.77 -7.15 -1.78
N PRO A 263 -10.60 -7.52 -2.78
CA PRO A 263 -10.37 -7.14 -4.16
C PRO A 263 -10.80 -5.71 -4.48
N THR A 264 -11.77 -5.16 -3.73
CA THR A 264 -12.35 -3.84 -3.94
C THR A 264 -12.30 -2.98 -2.68
N ASN A 265 -12.47 -1.67 -2.86
CA ASN A 265 -12.62 -0.70 -1.78
C ASN A 265 -13.84 -1.01 -0.90
N GLY A 266 -15.00 -1.29 -1.51
CA GLY A 266 -16.22 -1.65 -0.79
C GLY A 266 -16.08 -2.88 0.09
N ASP A 267 -15.30 -3.89 -0.35
CA ASP A 267 -14.97 -5.04 0.48
C ASP A 267 -14.13 -4.64 1.69
N ALA A 268 -13.09 -3.82 1.49
CA ALA A 268 -12.26 -3.31 2.57
C ALA A 268 -13.09 -2.52 3.60
N TYR A 269 -13.94 -1.61 3.14
CA TYR A 269 -14.84 -0.81 3.99
C TYR A 269 -15.75 -1.68 4.87
N ARG A 270 -16.35 -2.71 4.29
CA ARG A 270 -17.16 -3.69 5.05
C ARG A 270 -16.33 -4.43 6.10
N LEU A 271 -15.09 -4.79 5.78
CA LEU A 271 -14.20 -5.46 6.73
C LEU A 271 -13.76 -4.54 7.86
N ILE A 272 -13.51 -3.25 7.57
CA ILE A 272 -13.17 -2.25 8.58
C ILE A 272 -14.33 -2.08 9.57
N GLU A 273 -15.56 -1.93 9.06
CA GLU A 273 -16.75 -1.84 9.90
C GLU A 273 -16.91 -3.06 10.81
N ARG A 274 -16.70 -4.27 10.26
CA ARG A 274 -16.75 -5.52 11.02
C ARG A 274 -15.64 -5.59 12.07
N ALA A 275 -14.40 -5.26 11.71
CA ALA A 275 -13.27 -5.24 12.63
C ALA A 275 -13.50 -4.25 13.79
N LEU A 276 -14.08 -3.08 13.51
CA LEU A 276 -14.52 -2.13 14.52
C LEU A 276 -15.74 -2.63 15.32
N ALA A 277 -16.62 -3.46 14.80
CA ALA A 277 -17.70 -4.04 15.60
C ALA A 277 -17.15 -5.10 16.59
N ASP A 278 -16.28 -5.98 16.10
CA ASP A 278 -15.90 -7.23 16.76
C ASP A 278 -14.67 -7.09 17.67
N THR A 279 -13.82 -6.09 17.43
CA THR A 279 -12.60 -5.88 18.24
C THR A 279 -12.92 -5.10 19.51
N GLY A 280 -12.54 -5.63 20.68
CA GLY A 280 -12.62 -4.92 21.96
C GLY A 280 -11.45 -3.95 22.18
N THR A 281 -10.24 -4.48 22.14
CA THR A 281 -8.96 -3.74 22.22
C THR A 281 -8.02 -4.35 21.19
N GLY A 282 -7.34 -3.53 20.39
CA GLY A 282 -6.44 -4.03 19.34
C GLY A 282 -6.12 -3.00 18.27
N PHE A 283 -5.16 -3.34 17.44
CA PHE A 283 -4.73 -2.56 16.28
C PHE A 283 -5.35 -3.14 15.00
N ILE A 284 -5.98 -2.29 14.20
CA ILE A 284 -6.55 -2.65 12.90
C ILE A 284 -5.67 -1.99 11.83
N PHE A 285 -5.02 -2.80 10.99
CA PHE A 285 -4.16 -2.29 9.92
C PHE A 285 -4.76 -2.64 8.57
N VAL A 286 -4.94 -1.64 7.73
CA VAL A 286 -5.76 -1.76 6.52
C VAL A 286 -4.99 -1.21 5.34
N ASN A 287 -5.00 -1.96 4.25
CA ASN A 287 -4.55 -1.53 2.94
C ASN A 287 -5.74 -1.56 1.96
N VAL A 288 -6.21 -0.38 1.56
CA VAL A 288 -7.30 -0.16 0.60
C VAL A 288 -6.67 0.00 -0.78
N ILE A 289 -6.48 -1.14 -1.46
CA ILE A 289 -5.55 -1.28 -2.59
C ILE A 289 -6.11 -0.88 -3.97
N GLU A 290 -7.41 -0.69 -4.11
CA GLU A 290 -8.03 -0.54 -5.44
C GLU A 290 -7.57 0.74 -6.16
N PHE A 291 -7.34 1.81 -5.38
CA PHE A 291 -6.79 3.08 -5.86
C PHE A 291 -5.53 2.90 -6.68
N ASP A 292 -4.59 2.11 -6.17
CA ASP A 292 -3.33 1.81 -6.82
C ASP A 292 -3.47 0.76 -7.95
N GLN A 293 -3.99 -0.43 -7.63
CA GLN A 293 -3.93 -1.59 -8.53
C GLN A 293 -4.89 -1.50 -9.74
N THR A 294 -6.02 -0.80 -9.58
CA THR A 294 -7.09 -0.75 -10.58
C THR A 294 -7.05 0.55 -11.36
N TRP A 295 -6.74 1.68 -10.70
CA TRP A 295 -6.86 3.01 -11.33
C TRP A 295 -5.52 3.73 -11.52
N GLY A 296 -4.68 3.82 -10.48
CA GLY A 296 -3.40 4.53 -10.50
C GLY A 296 -2.47 4.02 -11.61
N HIS A 297 -2.02 2.76 -11.52
CA HIS A 297 -1.15 2.14 -12.52
C HIS A 297 -1.73 2.07 -13.94
N ARG A 298 -3.06 2.25 -14.09
CA ARG A 298 -3.76 2.22 -15.38
C ARG A 298 -4.06 3.60 -15.92
N ASN A 299 -3.66 4.66 -15.22
CA ASN A 299 -3.96 6.05 -15.56
C ASN A 299 -5.45 6.29 -15.80
N ASP A 300 -6.29 5.64 -14.99
CA ASP A 300 -7.75 5.73 -15.07
C ASP A 300 -8.28 6.82 -14.13
N VAL A 301 -8.22 8.06 -14.60
CA VAL A 301 -8.71 9.24 -13.85
C VAL A 301 -10.20 9.11 -13.48
N PRO A 302 -11.12 8.74 -14.40
CA PRO A 302 -12.53 8.54 -14.04
C PRO A 302 -12.73 7.49 -12.96
N GLY A 303 -12.06 6.34 -13.05
CA GLY A 303 -12.14 5.28 -12.05
C GLY A 303 -11.62 5.72 -10.69
N PHE A 304 -10.46 6.41 -10.65
CA PHE A 304 -9.90 6.96 -9.42
C PHE A 304 -10.87 7.95 -8.75
N HIS A 305 -11.49 8.83 -9.54
CA HIS A 305 -12.47 9.80 -9.04
C HIS A 305 -13.73 9.13 -8.47
N GLU A 306 -14.25 8.08 -9.11
CA GLU A 306 -15.37 7.31 -8.56
C GLU A 306 -14.99 6.60 -7.25
N GLY A 307 -13.77 6.06 -7.15
CA GLY A 307 -13.24 5.50 -5.90
C GLY A 307 -13.17 6.53 -4.76
N LEU A 308 -12.79 7.78 -5.06
CA LEU A 308 -12.80 8.87 -4.07
C LEU A 308 -14.22 9.21 -3.60
N LYS A 309 -15.21 9.20 -4.50
CA LYS A 309 -16.62 9.41 -4.14
C LYS A 309 -17.16 8.27 -3.27
N GLU A 310 -16.78 7.03 -3.56
CA GLU A 310 -17.14 5.87 -2.74
C GLU A 310 -16.54 5.99 -1.33
N LEU A 311 -15.26 6.34 -1.23
CA LEU A 311 -14.59 6.62 0.05
C LEU A 311 -15.32 7.70 0.84
N ASP A 312 -15.62 8.84 0.20
CA ASP A 312 -16.31 9.95 0.85
C ASP A 312 -17.69 9.57 1.37
N ALA A 313 -18.46 8.81 0.57
CA ALA A 313 -19.78 8.31 0.98
C ALA A 313 -19.71 7.29 2.13
N TRP A 314 -18.58 6.60 2.30
CA TRP A 314 -18.37 5.64 3.38
C TRP A 314 -17.97 6.28 4.71
N ILE A 315 -17.34 7.46 4.70
CA ILE A 315 -16.86 8.14 5.93
C ILE A 315 -17.90 8.21 7.07
N PRO A 316 -19.18 8.58 6.84
CA PRO A 316 -20.17 8.61 7.92
C PRO A 316 -20.37 7.23 8.58
N ARG A 317 -20.34 6.15 7.80
CA ARG A 317 -20.46 4.78 8.31
C ARG A 317 -19.25 4.38 9.14
N LEU A 318 -18.05 4.84 8.78
CA LEU A 318 -16.86 4.68 9.61
C LEU A 318 -17.05 5.39 10.96
N GLU A 319 -17.43 6.68 10.93
CA GLU A 319 -17.62 7.48 12.14
C GLU A 319 -18.66 6.88 13.10
N ASP A 320 -19.76 6.33 12.59
CA ASP A 320 -20.79 5.64 13.39
C ASP A 320 -20.26 4.41 14.18
N ARG A 321 -19.11 3.86 13.78
CA ARG A 321 -18.45 2.71 14.45
C ARG A 321 -17.34 3.12 15.41
N VAL A 322 -16.91 4.38 15.35
CA VAL A 322 -15.85 4.94 16.19
C VAL A 322 -16.43 5.29 17.56
N ARG A 323 -15.85 4.73 18.64
CA ARG A 323 -16.40 4.86 20.00
C ARG A 323 -15.31 4.87 21.07
N GLY A 324 -15.66 5.35 22.26
CA GLY A 324 -14.77 5.30 23.42
C GLY A 324 -13.42 6.00 23.19
N ASP A 325 -12.33 5.24 23.27
CA ASP A 325 -10.97 5.78 23.20
C ASP A 325 -10.31 5.58 21.83
N ASP A 326 -11.09 5.24 20.81
CA ASP A 326 -10.57 4.93 19.49
C ASP A 326 -9.71 6.04 18.89
N LEU A 327 -8.70 5.63 18.13
CA LEU A 327 -7.86 6.46 17.29
C LEU A 327 -7.86 5.90 15.87
N ILE A 328 -8.43 6.61 14.91
CA ILE A 328 -8.40 6.23 13.49
C ILE A 328 -7.52 7.22 12.76
N ILE A 329 -6.55 6.71 11.99
CA ILE A 329 -5.67 7.50 11.12
C ILE A 329 -5.95 7.04 9.69
N ILE A 330 -6.42 7.94 8.84
CA ILE A 330 -6.57 7.72 7.40
C ILE A 330 -5.39 8.40 6.70
N THR A 331 -4.71 7.67 5.82
CA THR A 331 -3.49 8.12 5.14
C THR A 331 -3.28 7.39 3.81
N ALA A 332 -2.12 7.56 3.20
CA ALA A 332 -1.60 6.77 2.08
C ALA A 332 -0.14 6.37 2.36
N ASP A 333 0.49 5.63 1.45
CA ASP A 333 1.86 5.13 1.56
C ASP A 333 2.78 5.59 0.42
N HIS A 334 2.22 6.19 -0.62
CA HIS A 334 2.89 6.92 -1.70
C HIS A 334 1.82 7.65 -2.55
N GLY A 335 2.23 8.26 -3.66
CA GLY A 335 1.34 8.68 -4.73
C GLY A 335 1.28 7.64 -5.86
N ASN A 336 0.23 7.70 -6.67
CA ASN A 336 0.15 7.00 -7.95
C ASN A 336 -0.76 7.83 -8.89
N ASP A 337 -0.17 8.89 -9.44
CA ASP A 337 -0.90 9.92 -10.16
C ASP A 337 -1.39 9.43 -11.54
N PRO A 338 -2.71 9.23 -11.72
CA PRO A 338 -3.26 8.64 -12.94
C PRO A 338 -3.30 9.62 -14.12
N THR A 339 -2.81 10.86 -13.95
CA THR A 339 -2.78 11.88 -15.00
C THR A 339 -1.43 12.00 -15.70
N THR A 340 -0.41 11.28 -15.20
CA THR A 340 0.93 11.31 -15.79
C THR A 340 1.12 10.20 -16.82
N PRO A 341 2.13 10.30 -17.72
CA PRO A 341 2.47 9.19 -18.62
C PRO A 341 3.10 7.98 -17.91
N SER A 342 3.50 8.13 -16.64
CA SER A 342 4.07 7.04 -15.84
C SER A 342 3.04 5.94 -15.63
N THR A 343 3.51 4.72 -15.46
CA THR A 343 2.70 3.59 -14.93
C THR A 343 3.31 3.03 -13.65
N ASP A 344 4.32 3.73 -13.11
CA ASP A 344 4.95 3.50 -11.82
C ASP A 344 4.39 4.49 -10.79
N HIS A 345 4.60 4.22 -9.51
CA HIS A 345 4.19 5.11 -8.43
C HIS A 345 4.86 6.49 -8.53
N SER A 346 4.31 7.47 -7.84
CA SER A 346 4.88 8.82 -7.73
C SER A 346 5.38 9.11 -6.31
N ARG A 347 6.55 9.76 -6.23
CA ARG A 347 7.13 10.26 -4.99
C ARG A 347 6.36 11.48 -4.49
N GLU A 348 5.39 11.25 -3.60
CA GLU A 348 4.49 12.26 -3.08
C GLU A 348 4.43 12.28 -1.55
N ALA A 349 3.99 13.41 -0.99
CA ALA A 349 3.49 13.47 0.37
C ALA A 349 2.16 12.71 0.46
N VAL A 350 1.81 12.25 1.66
CA VAL A 350 0.53 11.56 1.93
C VAL A 350 -0.32 12.38 2.91
N PRO A 351 -1.65 12.39 2.79
CA PRO A 351 -2.50 13.07 3.74
C PRO A 351 -2.49 12.34 5.09
N ILE A 352 -2.71 13.07 6.18
CA ILE A 352 -3.03 12.50 7.48
C ILE A 352 -4.35 13.10 7.93
N LEU A 353 -5.35 12.24 8.18
CA LEU A 353 -6.58 12.59 8.88
C LEU A 353 -6.71 11.69 10.11
N ALA A 354 -6.56 12.25 11.30
CA ALA A 354 -6.71 11.53 12.56
C ALA A 354 -8.02 11.93 13.24
N LEU A 355 -8.90 10.96 13.51
CA LEU A 355 -10.19 11.16 14.17
C LEU A 355 -10.43 10.13 15.28
N GLY A 356 -11.38 10.44 16.15
CA GLY A 356 -11.72 9.63 17.31
C GLY A 356 -12.41 10.47 18.38
N PRO A 357 -13.11 9.87 19.36
CA PRO A 357 -13.91 10.64 20.31
C PRO A 357 -13.06 11.52 21.24
N ARG A 358 -11.78 11.16 21.43
CA ARG A 358 -10.80 11.93 22.20
C ARG A 358 -9.80 12.71 21.32
N VAL A 359 -9.96 12.67 20.00
CA VAL A 359 -9.09 13.38 19.09
C VAL A 359 -9.60 14.81 18.92
N ARG A 360 -8.74 15.78 19.19
CA ARG A 360 -9.02 17.21 19.02
C ARG A 360 -8.66 17.63 17.60
N PRO A 361 -9.56 18.32 16.88
CA PRO A 361 -9.22 18.86 15.58
C PRO A 361 -8.09 19.89 15.70
N ARG A 362 -7.01 19.68 14.94
CA ARG A 362 -5.80 20.51 14.96
C ARG A 362 -4.94 20.25 13.72
N ALA A 363 -4.23 21.28 13.26
CA ALA A 363 -3.18 21.14 12.26
C ALA A 363 -1.97 20.39 12.85
N LEU A 364 -1.62 19.26 12.23
CA LEU A 364 -0.39 18.50 12.47
C LEU A 364 0.82 19.07 11.73
N GLY A 365 0.56 19.97 10.76
CA GLY A 365 1.57 20.52 9.87
C GLY A 365 2.15 19.46 8.93
N GLU A 366 3.41 19.64 8.57
CA GLU A 366 4.18 18.70 7.76
C GLU A 366 4.98 17.75 8.66
N ARG A 367 4.67 16.47 8.61
CA ARG A 367 5.41 15.41 9.31
C ARG A 367 6.57 14.95 8.44
N ARG A 368 7.72 14.71 9.07
CA ARG A 368 8.98 14.41 8.36
C ARG A 368 9.08 12.98 7.84
N SER A 369 8.22 12.08 8.34
CA SER A 369 8.22 10.66 7.98
C SER A 369 6.82 10.09 8.15
N PHE A 370 6.49 9.05 7.36
CA PHE A 370 5.29 8.25 7.61
C PHE A 370 5.35 7.51 8.96
N ALA A 371 6.56 7.29 9.49
CA ALA A 371 6.78 6.62 10.77
C ALA A 371 6.13 7.33 11.97
N ASP A 372 5.81 8.63 11.85
CA ASP A 372 5.09 9.38 12.88
C ASP A 372 3.72 8.76 13.20
N MET A 373 3.07 8.14 12.21
CA MET A 373 1.78 7.45 12.41
C MET A 373 1.96 6.20 13.27
N GLY A 374 2.95 5.36 12.96
CA GLY A 374 3.26 4.19 13.77
C GLY A 374 3.75 4.54 15.17
N ALA A 375 4.57 5.59 15.31
CA ALA A 375 5.03 6.10 16.60
C ALA A 375 3.84 6.58 17.46
N THR A 376 2.85 7.23 16.84
CA THR A 376 1.61 7.65 17.49
C THR A 376 0.79 6.44 17.98
N VAL A 377 0.69 5.38 17.18
CA VAL A 377 0.02 4.14 17.60
C VAL A 377 0.82 3.40 18.70
N ALA A 378 2.15 3.42 18.63
CA ALA A 378 3.00 2.84 19.67
C ALA A 378 2.80 3.54 21.02
N GLU A 379 2.82 4.88 21.04
CA GLU A 379 2.50 5.67 22.24
C GLU A 379 1.06 5.41 22.71
N TYR A 380 0.11 5.34 21.77
CA TYR A 380 -1.29 5.07 22.07
C TYR A 380 -1.45 3.77 22.87
N PHE A 381 -0.78 2.69 22.48
CA PHE A 381 -0.82 1.43 23.22
C PHE A 381 0.15 1.35 24.40
N GLY A 382 1.04 2.32 24.56
CA GLY A 382 2.07 2.31 25.62
C GLY A 382 3.13 1.23 25.41
N VAL A 383 3.42 0.88 24.16
CA VAL A 383 4.50 -0.06 23.82
C VAL A 383 5.82 0.67 23.60
N ALA A 384 6.92 -0.08 23.54
CA ALA A 384 8.24 0.52 23.36
C ALA A 384 8.33 1.35 22.07
N PRO A 385 9.08 2.48 22.08
CA PRO A 385 9.25 3.33 20.91
C PRO A 385 9.78 2.58 19.68
N LEU A 386 9.38 3.07 18.50
CA LEU A 386 9.92 2.61 17.22
C LEU A 386 11.30 3.24 16.96
N ALA A 387 12.05 2.67 16.03
CA ALA A 387 13.38 3.19 15.66
C ALA A 387 13.29 4.54 14.92
N ALA A 388 12.16 4.79 14.25
CA ALA A 388 11.86 6.02 13.54
C ALA A 388 10.45 6.53 13.88
N GLY A 389 10.25 7.82 13.64
CA GLY A 389 8.97 8.51 13.85
C GLY A 389 8.91 9.28 15.16
N THR A 390 8.20 10.41 15.12
CA THR A 390 7.85 11.23 16.28
C THR A 390 6.34 11.19 16.44
N SER A 391 5.86 10.67 17.57
CA SER A 391 4.43 10.64 17.86
C SER A 391 3.84 12.05 17.91
N PHE A 392 2.62 12.19 17.39
CA PHE A 392 1.78 13.38 17.54
C PHE A 392 0.61 13.16 18.50
N LEU A 393 0.58 12.04 19.24
CA LEU A 393 -0.56 11.69 20.10
C LEU A 393 -0.87 12.77 21.13
N GLY A 394 0.16 13.30 21.81
CA GLY A 394 0.03 14.38 22.79
C GLY A 394 -0.39 15.73 22.19
N GLU A 395 -0.27 15.92 20.88
CA GLU A 395 -0.74 17.13 20.19
C GLU A 395 -2.26 17.10 19.99
N ILE A 396 -2.83 15.90 19.82
CA ILE A 396 -4.22 15.68 19.39
C ILE A 396 -5.11 15.06 20.48
N ARG A 397 -4.55 14.58 21.58
CA ARG A 397 -5.31 14.07 22.75
C ARG A 397 -4.93 14.84 24.00
N ALA A 398 -5.87 14.91 24.94
CA ALA A 398 -5.64 15.45 26.28
C ALA A 398 -5.73 14.38 27.35
#